data_AF-H2R5F0-F1
#
_entry.id   AF-H2R5F0-F1
#
_cell.length_a   1.000
_cell.length_b   1.000
_cell.length_c   1.000
_cell.angle_alpha   90.00
_cell.angle_beta   90.00
_cell.angle_gamma   90.00
#
_symmetry.space_group_name_H-M   'P 1'
#
loop_
_entity.id
_entity.type
_entity.pdbx_description
1 polymer ?
#
loop_
_entity_poly.entity_id
_entity_poly.type
_entity_poly.pdbx_seq_one_letter_code
_entity_poly.pdbx_strand_id
1 'polypeptide(L)'
;YESLLLQVSEPVNPELSAGPITGLLDRLSGFRVYFTLQPERANSHIFLCGDLRSMNVGCDPQDDPDITAKSECFLVWGAQAFTSGKYYWEVHMGDSWNWAFGVCNNYWKEKRQNDKIDGKEGLFLLGCVKEDTHCSLFTTSPLVVQYVPRPTSTVGLFLDCEGRTVSFVDVDQSSLIYTIPNCSFSPPLRPIFCCSHF
;
A
#
# COMPACT_ATOMS: atom_id res chain seq x y z
N TYR A 1 21.30 15.50 -35.32
CA TYR A 1 21.18 14.18 -34.66
C TYR A 1 21.25 14.46 -33.17
N GLU A 2 20.26 15.20 -32.68
CA GLU A 2 18.98 14.66 -32.21
C GLU A 2 19.21 13.82 -30.95
N SER A 3 18.91 14.38 -29.77
CA SER A 3 17.55 14.38 -29.20
C SER A 3 17.08 12.94 -29.02
N LEU A 4 16.97 12.48 -27.77
CA LEU A 4 15.83 11.69 -27.25
C LEU A 4 16.08 11.35 -25.77
N LEU A 5 15.31 12.05 -24.93
CA LEU A 5 14.69 11.57 -23.69
C LEU A 5 15.53 11.53 -22.41
N LEU A 6 15.95 12.71 -21.94
CA LEU A 6 15.63 13.08 -20.56
C LEU A 6 14.42 14.01 -20.60
N GLN A 7 13.26 13.46 -20.97
CA GLN A 7 12.02 14.06 -20.51
C GLN A 7 11.87 13.67 -19.05
N VAL A 8 12.55 14.44 -18.19
CA VAL A 8 11.99 14.68 -16.87
C VAL A 8 10.70 15.41 -17.17
N SER A 9 9.59 14.67 -17.20
CA SER A 9 8.27 15.27 -17.18
C SER A 9 8.28 16.26 -16.03
N GLU A 10 7.87 17.50 -16.28
CA GLU A 10 7.51 18.42 -15.20
C GLU A 10 6.64 17.64 -14.20
N PRO A 11 6.74 17.90 -12.88
CA PRO A 11 5.75 17.41 -11.95
C PRO A 11 4.42 18.01 -12.38
N VAL A 12 3.68 17.28 -13.21
CA VAL A 12 2.27 17.51 -13.47
C VAL A 12 1.70 17.54 -12.08
N ASN A 13 1.24 18.71 -11.61
CA ASN A 13 0.55 18.82 -10.34
C ASN A 13 -0.75 18.02 -10.50
N PRO A 14 -0.82 16.76 -10.02
CA PRO A 14 -2.02 15.99 -10.16
C PRO A 14 -2.73 16.22 -8.85
N GLU A 15 -3.45 17.33 -8.67
CA GLU A 15 -4.46 17.37 -7.60
C GLU A 15 -5.51 16.31 -7.96
N LEU A 16 -5.20 15.04 -7.67
CA LEU A 16 -6.01 13.85 -7.95
C LEU A 16 -6.82 13.44 -6.72
N SER A 17 -6.80 14.22 -5.63
CA SER A 17 -7.83 14.04 -4.62
C SER A 17 -9.13 14.62 -5.18
N ALA A 18 -10.01 13.74 -5.64
CA ALA A 18 -11.39 14.14 -5.87
C ALA A 18 -11.95 14.74 -4.58
N GLY A 19 -12.84 15.73 -4.67
CA GLY A 19 -13.56 16.22 -3.49
C GLY A 19 -14.36 15.09 -2.80
N PRO A 20 -14.89 15.34 -1.59
CA PRO A 20 -15.70 14.35 -0.88
C PRO A 20 -16.84 13.81 -1.76
N ILE A 21 -16.98 12.49 -1.80
CA ILE A 21 -18.02 11.79 -2.56
C ILE A 21 -19.11 11.38 -1.59
N THR A 22 -20.29 11.99 -1.73
CA THR A 22 -21.43 11.71 -0.84
C THR A 22 -21.83 10.23 -0.88
N GLY A 23 -21.94 9.60 0.30
CA GLY A 23 -22.32 8.19 0.45
C GLY A 23 -21.26 7.19 -0.01
N LEU A 24 -20.02 7.61 -0.28
CA LEU A 24 -18.94 6.72 -0.70
C LEU A 24 -18.69 5.63 0.35
N LEU A 25 -18.42 6.02 1.60
CA LEU A 25 -18.12 5.07 2.66
C LEU A 25 -19.31 4.17 3.00
N ASP A 26 -20.54 4.69 2.95
CA ASP A 26 -21.75 3.88 3.14
C ASP A 26 -21.82 2.74 2.11
N ARG A 27 -21.51 3.05 0.84
CA ARG A 27 -21.50 2.05 -0.24
C ARG A 27 -20.35 1.04 -0.07
N LEU A 28 -19.16 1.50 0.31
CA LEU A 28 -18.01 0.63 0.51
C LEU A 28 -18.17 -0.27 1.74
N SER A 29 -18.85 0.21 2.78
CA SER A 29 -19.11 -0.55 4.02
C SER A 29 -19.89 -1.85 3.78
N GLY A 30 -20.72 -1.89 2.73
CA GLY A 30 -21.42 -3.11 2.30
C GLY A 30 -20.51 -4.25 1.84
N PHE A 31 -19.23 -3.96 1.56
CA PHE A 31 -18.20 -4.93 1.15
C PHE A 31 -17.13 -5.13 2.23
N ARG A 32 -17.34 -4.61 3.44
CA ARG A 32 -16.32 -4.58 4.49
C ARG A 32 -15.92 -5.98 4.94
N VAL A 33 -14.62 -6.23 4.98
CA VAL A 33 -14.01 -7.44 5.51
C VAL A 33 -12.93 -7.11 6.52
N TYR A 34 -12.62 -8.10 7.36
CA TYR A 34 -11.51 -8.06 8.30
C TYR A 34 -10.59 -9.24 8.03
N PHE A 35 -9.29 -9.01 8.15
CA PHE A 35 -8.27 -10.04 8.05
C PHE A 35 -7.27 -9.91 9.18
N THR A 36 -6.56 -11.00 9.42
CA THR A 36 -5.47 -11.07 10.39
C THR A 36 -4.14 -10.98 9.66
N LEU A 37 -3.17 -10.37 10.32
CA LEU A 37 -1.81 -10.20 9.82
C LEU A 37 -0.98 -11.45 10.12
N GLN A 38 -0.13 -11.81 9.17
CA GLN A 38 0.90 -12.84 9.32
C GLN A 38 2.25 -12.21 9.00
N PRO A 39 3.14 -12.07 10.00
CA PRO A 39 4.46 -11.50 9.76
C PRO A 39 5.27 -12.51 8.95
N GLU A 40 6.14 -11.99 8.09
CA GLU A 40 7.13 -12.84 7.46
C GLU A 40 8.10 -13.36 8.52
N ARG A 41 8.35 -14.69 8.53
CA ARG A 41 9.07 -15.42 9.59
C ARG A 41 10.47 -14.90 9.95
N ALA A 42 10.99 -13.90 9.23
CA ALA A 42 12.33 -13.34 9.40
C ALA A 42 12.37 -11.91 10.00
N ASN A 43 11.23 -11.23 10.21
CA ASN A 43 11.22 -9.86 10.73
C ASN A 43 11.06 -9.84 12.26
N SER A 44 12.18 -9.80 12.99
CA SER A 44 12.22 -9.76 14.47
C SER A 44 11.63 -8.51 15.10
N HIS A 45 11.51 -7.41 14.35
CA HIS A 45 11.09 -6.10 14.86
C HIS A 45 9.60 -5.80 14.68
N ILE A 46 8.83 -6.77 14.17
CA ILE A 46 7.38 -6.64 13.94
C ILE A 46 6.63 -7.27 15.11
N PHE A 47 5.90 -6.45 15.86
CA PHE A 47 5.04 -6.89 16.95
C PHE A 47 3.57 -6.79 16.55
N LEU A 48 2.88 -7.94 16.47
CA LEU A 48 1.44 -7.97 16.28
C LEU A 48 0.73 -7.83 17.63
N CYS A 49 -0.29 -6.98 17.69
CA CYS A 49 -1.05 -6.72 18.91
C CYS A 49 -2.48 -7.27 18.83
N GLY A 50 -3.02 -7.68 19.98
CA GLY A 50 -4.43 -8.04 20.15
C GLY A 50 -4.87 -9.20 19.26
N ASP A 51 -5.85 -8.93 18.39
CA ASP A 51 -6.47 -9.88 17.47
C ASP A 51 -5.69 -10.08 16.16
N LEU A 52 -4.39 -9.75 16.17
CA LEU A 52 -3.49 -9.77 15.01
C LEU A 52 -3.93 -8.84 13.88
N ARG A 53 -4.69 -7.77 14.17
CA ARG A 53 -5.08 -6.75 13.18
C ARG A 53 -4.28 -5.46 13.28
N SER A 54 -3.54 -5.29 14.36
CA SER A 54 -2.66 -4.15 14.58
C SER A 54 -1.22 -4.62 14.60
N MET A 55 -0.35 -3.81 14.02
CA MET A 55 1.09 -4.02 14.00
C MET A 55 1.77 -2.78 14.55
N ASN A 56 2.75 -3.01 15.43
CA ASN A 56 3.72 -2.01 15.84
C ASN A 56 5.09 -2.49 15.38
N VAL A 57 5.87 -1.58 14.80
CA VAL A 57 7.28 -1.84 14.53
C VAL A 57 8.07 -1.24 15.69
N GLY A 58 8.63 -2.10 16.53
CA GLY A 58 9.38 -1.68 17.71
C GLY A 58 10.88 -1.62 17.43
N CYS A 59 11.58 -0.69 18.08
CA CYS A 59 13.01 -0.80 18.32
C CYS A 59 13.19 -1.50 19.67
N ASP A 60 13.92 -2.61 19.75
CA ASP A 60 14.25 -3.20 21.05
C ASP A 60 15.23 -2.25 21.78
N PRO A 61 14.98 -1.81 23.02
CA PRO A 61 15.88 -0.89 23.73
C PRO A 61 17.28 -1.47 24.03
N GLN A 62 17.52 -2.76 23.77
CA GLN A 62 18.82 -3.42 23.94
C GLN A 62 19.62 -3.62 22.66
N ASP A 63 19.12 -3.23 21.49
CA ASP A 63 19.84 -3.47 20.26
C ASP A 63 21.02 -2.49 20.04
N ASP A 64 22.09 -3.10 19.57
CA ASP A 64 23.43 -2.63 19.27
C ASP A 64 23.48 -1.20 18.66
N PRO A 65 24.42 -0.31 19.06
CA PRO A 65 24.70 0.93 18.31
C PRO A 65 25.04 0.72 16.83
N ASP A 66 25.20 -0.54 16.40
CA ASP A 66 25.37 -0.98 15.03
C ASP A 66 24.05 -1.30 14.28
N ILE A 67 22.89 -0.80 14.73
CA ILE A 67 21.74 -0.54 13.82
C ILE A 67 22.16 0.60 12.86
N THR A 68 23.14 0.29 12.01
CA THR A 68 23.71 1.17 11.02
C THR A 68 22.80 1.15 9.80
N ALA A 69 22.03 2.22 9.64
CA ALA A 69 21.74 2.89 8.37
C ALA A 69 21.41 2.00 7.15
N LYS A 70 20.67 0.90 7.34
CA LYS A 70 19.97 0.21 6.25
C LYS A 70 18.49 0.37 6.51
N SER A 71 17.80 1.00 5.58
CA SER A 71 16.34 1.10 5.62
C SER A 71 15.76 -0.31 5.53
N GLU A 72 15.37 -0.86 6.68
CA GLU A 72 14.65 -2.14 6.72
C GLU A 72 13.18 -1.87 6.40
N CYS A 73 12.68 -2.45 5.30
CA CYS A 73 11.24 -2.50 5.02
C CYS A 73 10.66 -3.71 5.76
N PHE A 74 9.75 -3.44 6.67
CA PHE A 74 9.00 -4.43 7.44
C PHE A 74 7.78 -4.86 6.65
N LEU A 75 7.80 -6.10 6.16
CA LEU A 75 6.75 -6.66 5.30
C LEU A 75 5.82 -7.60 6.07
N VAL A 76 4.52 -7.40 5.90
CA VAL A 76 3.45 -8.22 6.50
C VAL A 76 2.36 -8.51 5.48
N TRP A 77 1.80 -9.71 5.59
CA TRP A 77 0.76 -10.20 4.69
C TRP A 77 -0.56 -10.41 5.44
N GLY A 78 -1.68 -10.26 4.74
CA GLY A 78 -2.97 -10.78 5.20
C GLY A 78 -3.02 -12.30 5.10
N ALA A 79 -3.54 -12.96 6.14
CA ALA A 79 -3.76 -14.40 6.15
C ALA A 79 -4.83 -14.83 5.12
N GLN A 80 -5.83 -13.97 4.93
CA GLN A 80 -6.94 -14.14 4.02
C GLN A 80 -6.48 -13.90 2.58
N ALA A 81 -7.14 -14.58 1.65
CA ALA A 81 -6.89 -14.47 0.22
C ALA A 81 -8.22 -14.34 -0.52
N PHE A 82 -8.25 -13.50 -1.53
CA PHE A 82 -9.45 -13.12 -2.28
C PHE A 82 -9.35 -13.64 -3.70
N THR A 83 -10.37 -14.36 -4.16
CA THR A 83 -10.39 -14.99 -5.49
C THR A 83 -11.39 -14.38 -6.45
N SER A 84 -12.51 -13.90 -5.93
CA SER A 84 -13.67 -13.38 -6.66
C SER A 84 -14.49 -12.51 -5.73
N GLY A 85 -15.29 -11.59 -6.24
CA GLY A 85 -16.13 -10.67 -5.48
C GLY A 85 -15.47 -9.32 -5.20
N LYS A 86 -16.12 -8.57 -4.32
CA LYS A 86 -15.74 -7.21 -3.95
C LYS A 86 -15.47 -7.14 -2.46
N TYR A 87 -14.38 -6.47 -2.10
CA TYR A 87 -13.87 -6.45 -0.73
C TYR A 87 -13.41 -5.05 -0.37
N TYR A 88 -13.71 -4.63 0.85
CA TYR A 88 -13.30 -3.35 1.39
C TYR A 88 -12.64 -3.52 2.76
N TRP A 89 -11.54 -2.82 3.01
CA TRP A 89 -10.97 -2.73 4.35
C TRP A 89 -10.28 -1.39 4.54
N GLU A 90 -10.07 -1.03 5.80
CA GLU A 90 -9.46 0.22 6.22
C GLU A 90 -8.20 -0.08 7.03
N VAL A 91 -7.20 0.78 6.88
CA VAL A 91 -5.90 0.63 7.50
C VAL A 91 -5.55 1.95 8.16
N HIS A 92 -5.39 1.90 9.47
CA HIS A 92 -4.93 3.04 10.24
C HIS A 92 -3.39 3.07 10.24
N MET A 93 -2.80 4.08 9.60
CA MET A 93 -1.36 4.27 9.44
C MET A 93 -0.71 4.97 10.64
N GLY A 94 -1.52 5.49 11.57
CA GLY A 94 -1.05 6.16 12.78
C GLY A 94 -0.06 7.29 12.47
N ASP A 95 1.09 7.26 13.14
CA ASP A 95 2.15 8.26 12.97
C ASP A 95 3.23 7.91 11.93
N SER A 96 3.06 6.79 11.22
CA SER A 96 4.01 6.38 10.20
C SER A 96 3.94 7.30 8.97
N TRP A 97 5.10 7.76 8.52
CA TRP A 97 5.24 8.53 7.29
C TRP A 97 5.61 7.68 6.07
N ASN A 98 6.20 6.51 6.30
CA ASN A 98 6.76 5.68 5.26
C ASN A 98 6.09 4.31 5.31
N TRP A 99 5.13 4.15 4.42
CA TRP A 99 4.31 2.96 4.34
C TRP A 99 3.92 2.69 2.90
N ALA A 100 3.66 1.44 2.59
CA ALA A 100 2.97 1.03 1.39
C ALA A 100 2.02 -0.09 1.74
N PHE A 101 0.80 -0.02 1.22
CA PHE A 101 -0.16 -1.10 1.41
C PHE A 101 -0.98 -1.33 0.16
N GLY A 102 -1.53 -2.53 0.06
CA GLY A 102 -2.29 -2.89 -1.11
C GLY A 102 -2.60 -4.37 -1.16
N VAL A 103 -2.54 -4.92 -2.37
CA VAL A 103 -2.70 -6.35 -2.61
C VAL A 103 -1.60 -6.92 -3.50
N CYS A 104 -1.24 -8.17 -3.24
CA CYS A 104 -0.34 -8.94 -4.07
C CYS A 104 -0.93 -10.30 -4.46
N ASN A 105 -0.45 -10.93 -5.51
CA ASN A 105 -0.69 -12.35 -5.80
C ASN A 105 0.37 -13.25 -5.15
N ASN A 106 0.15 -14.57 -5.19
CA ASN A 106 1.10 -15.53 -4.62
C ASN A 106 2.51 -15.45 -5.24
N TYR A 107 2.62 -15.11 -6.53
CA TYR A 107 3.92 -14.94 -7.17
C TYR A 107 4.75 -13.86 -6.46
N TRP A 108 4.16 -12.71 -6.17
CA TRP A 108 4.84 -11.64 -5.43
C TRP A 108 5.14 -12.01 -3.99
N LYS A 109 4.30 -12.79 -3.33
CA LYS A 109 4.56 -13.29 -1.97
C LYS A 109 5.74 -14.26 -1.90
N GLU A 110 5.88 -15.12 -2.91
CA GLU A 110 6.89 -16.19 -2.95
C GLU A 110 8.18 -15.77 -3.68
N LYS A 111 8.18 -14.57 -4.29
CA LYS A 111 9.28 -14.08 -5.11
C LYS A 111 10.58 -14.02 -4.31
N ARG A 112 11.63 -14.68 -4.81
CA ARG A 112 13.00 -14.49 -4.30
C ARG A 112 13.63 -13.27 -4.98
N GLN A 113 14.57 -12.62 -4.29
CA GLN A 113 15.16 -11.32 -4.66
C GLN A 113 15.79 -11.23 -6.08
N ASN A 114 15.91 -12.36 -6.81
CA ASN A 114 16.55 -12.44 -8.13
C ASN A 114 15.64 -12.94 -9.28
N ASP A 115 14.33 -13.11 -9.09
CA ASP A 115 13.45 -13.53 -10.19
C ASP A 115 13.12 -12.37 -11.14
N LYS A 116 13.40 -12.57 -12.44
CA LYS A 116 13.07 -11.61 -13.51
C LYS A 116 11.57 -11.30 -13.49
N ILE A 117 11.24 -10.01 -13.53
CA ILE A 117 9.86 -9.51 -13.68
C ILE A 117 9.46 -9.74 -15.14
N ASP A 118 9.05 -10.97 -15.45
CA ASP A 118 8.57 -11.32 -16.78
C ASP A 118 7.05 -11.11 -16.83
N GLY A 119 6.62 -9.86 -17.05
CA GLY A 119 5.24 -9.49 -17.42
C GLY A 119 4.09 -9.89 -16.47
N LYS A 120 4.37 -10.48 -15.31
CA LYS A 120 3.37 -10.93 -14.33
C LYS A 120 3.06 -9.84 -13.33
N GLU A 121 2.25 -8.88 -13.75
CA GLU A 121 1.60 -7.96 -12.83
C GLU A 121 0.77 -8.72 -11.78
N GLY A 122 0.59 -8.09 -10.63
CA GLY A 122 0.04 -8.76 -9.45
C GLY A 122 0.51 -8.14 -8.14
N LEU A 123 1.02 -6.90 -8.18
CA LEU A 123 1.32 -6.08 -7.02
C LEU A 123 0.72 -4.71 -7.27
N PHE A 124 -0.26 -4.34 -6.45
CA PHE A 124 -1.01 -3.09 -6.56
C PHE A 124 -0.98 -2.41 -5.21
N LEU A 125 -0.12 -1.41 -5.08
CA LEU A 125 0.10 -0.68 -3.83
C LEU A 125 -0.28 0.79 -3.99
N LEU A 126 -0.66 1.38 -2.88
CA LEU A 126 -0.49 2.80 -2.61
C LEU A 126 0.61 2.93 -1.56
N GLY A 127 1.63 3.72 -1.85
CA GLY A 127 2.70 4.06 -0.94
C GLY A 127 2.75 5.53 -0.60
N CYS A 128 3.38 5.85 0.52
CA CYS A 128 3.63 7.18 1.05
C CYS A 128 5.09 7.23 1.50
N VAL A 129 5.82 8.27 1.08
CA VAL A 129 7.19 8.54 1.50
C VAL A 129 7.27 9.97 2.00
N LYS A 130 7.86 10.16 3.18
CA LYS A 130 8.08 11.48 3.77
C LYS A 130 8.97 12.34 2.89
N GLU A 131 8.53 13.56 2.63
CA GLU A 131 9.33 14.62 2.01
C GLU A 131 9.15 15.90 2.83
N ASP A 132 10.04 16.11 3.80
CA ASP A 132 10.01 17.19 4.78
C ASP A 132 8.67 17.28 5.55
N THR A 133 7.82 18.26 5.21
CA THR A 133 6.49 18.48 5.81
C THR A 133 5.35 17.86 4.99
N HIS A 134 5.66 17.28 3.84
CA HIS A 134 4.73 16.67 2.90
C HIS A 134 5.07 15.19 2.71
N CYS A 135 4.37 14.54 1.79
CA CYS A 135 4.76 13.22 1.32
C CYS A 135 4.47 13.06 -0.17
N SER A 136 5.25 12.17 -0.79
CA SER A 136 4.94 11.62 -2.10
C SER A 136 4.10 10.36 -1.95
N LEU A 137 2.85 10.42 -2.42
CA LEU A 137 2.03 9.25 -2.64
C LEU A 137 2.39 8.61 -3.98
N PHE A 138 2.47 7.30 -4.05
CA PHE A 138 2.76 6.59 -5.31
C PHE A 138 2.01 5.27 -5.48
N THR A 139 1.83 4.84 -6.73
CA THR A 139 1.24 3.54 -7.09
C THR A 139 2.20 2.64 -7.86
N THR A 140 1.98 1.32 -7.91
CA THR A 140 2.94 0.39 -8.54
C THR A 140 2.66 0.04 -9.99
N SER A 141 1.41 0.03 -10.45
CA SER A 141 1.07 -0.19 -11.86
C SER A 141 -0.29 0.43 -12.17
N PRO A 142 -0.38 1.53 -12.95
CA PRO A 142 0.75 2.35 -13.42
C PRO A 142 1.47 3.02 -12.24
N LEU A 143 2.72 3.43 -12.45
CA LEU A 143 3.42 4.32 -11.52
C LEU A 143 2.88 5.73 -11.68
N VAL A 144 2.11 6.17 -10.69
CA VAL A 144 1.67 7.56 -10.52
C VAL A 144 2.34 8.06 -9.25
N VAL A 145 2.78 9.32 -9.25
CA VAL A 145 3.35 9.99 -8.07
C VAL A 145 2.63 11.31 -7.85
N GLN A 146 2.26 11.60 -6.62
CA GLN A 146 1.58 12.83 -6.23
C GLN A 146 2.21 13.40 -4.96
N TYR A 147 2.57 14.67 -5.00
CA TYR A 147 3.04 15.39 -3.82
C TYR A 147 1.85 15.98 -3.06
N VAL A 148 1.65 15.56 -1.82
CA VAL A 148 0.50 15.97 -1.01
C VAL A 148 0.92 16.37 0.41
N PRO A 149 0.14 17.22 1.11
CA PRO A 149 0.27 17.33 2.56
C PRO A 149 0.11 15.96 3.21
N ARG A 150 0.73 15.74 4.37
CA ARG A 150 0.62 14.46 5.09
C ARG A 150 -0.86 14.03 5.19
N PRO A 151 -1.24 12.86 4.64
CA PRO A 151 -2.61 12.36 4.68
C PRO A 151 -3.09 12.18 6.11
N THR A 152 -4.40 12.27 6.27
CA THR A 152 -5.11 11.81 7.46
C THR A 152 -4.95 10.30 7.64
N SER A 153 -5.04 9.86 8.89
CA SER A 153 -4.42 8.63 9.38
C SER A 153 -5.00 7.32 8.84
N THR A 154 -6.16 7.32 8.19
CA THR A 154 -6.86 6.08 7.78
C THR A 154 -7.09 6.04 6.26
N VAL A 155 -6.56 4.99 5.62
CA VAL A 155 -6.74 4.76 4.19
C VAL A 155 -7.53 3.48 3.97
N GLY A 156 -8.55 3.55 3.12
CA GLY A 156 -9.35 2.41 2.69
C GLY A 156 -8.87 1.83 1.38
N LEU A 157 -9.02 0.52 1.20
CA LEU A 157 -8.81 -0.18 -0.06
C LEU A 157 -10.07 -0.96 -0.43
N PHE A 158 -10.53 -0.72 -1.66
CA PHE A 158 -11.62 -1.45 -2.29
C PHE A 158 -11.09 -2.26 -3.47
N LEU A 159 -11.25 -3.58 -3.39
CA LEU A 159 -10.86 -4.55 -4.41
C LEU A 159 -12.11 -5.01 -5.14
N ASP A 160 -12.14 -4.85 -6.47
CA ASP A 160 -13.17 -5.44 -7.34
C ASP A 160 -12.50 -6.51 -8.21
N CYS A 161 -12.67 -7.79 -7.84
CA CYS A 161 -11.99 -8.89 -8.55
C CYS A 161 -12.50 -9.04 -9.98
N GLU A 162 -13.82 -8.94 -10.19
CA GLU A 162 -14.44 -9.03 -11.51
C GLU A 162 -14.15 -7.78 -12.35
N GLY A 163 -14.20 -6.60 -11.73
CA GLY A 163 -13.86 -5.32 -12.36
C GLY A 163 -12.36 -5.13 -12.62
N ARG A 164 -11.50 -5.95 -12.01
CA ARG A 164 -10.03 -5.84 -12.03
C ARG A 164 -9.56 -4.43 -11.66
N THR A 165 -10.09 -3.91 -10.55
CA THR A 165 -9.67 -2.61 -10.02
C THR A 165 -9.26 -2.70 -8.56
N VAL A 166 -8.34 -1.83 -8.19
CA VAL A 166 -7.98 -1.56 -6.79
C VAL A 166 -8.12 -0.06 -6.58
N SER A 167 -9.07 0.33 -5.73
CA SER A 167 -9.35 1.74 -5.41
C SER A 167 -8.90 2.05 -3.98
N PHE A 168 -8.18 3.15 -3.82
CA PHE A 168 -7.74 3.69 -2.54
C PHE A 168 -8.54 4.94 -2.20
N VAL A 169 -9.01 5.02 -0.96
CA VAL A 169 -9.86 6.12 -0.49
C VAL A 169 -9.30 6.72 0.79
N ASP A 170 -9.41 8.04 0.91
CA ASP A 170 -9.20 8.73 2.18
C ASP A 170 -10.50 8.61 2.96
N VAL A 171 -10.44 7.88 4.08
CA VAL A 171 -11.62 7.59 4.90
C VAL A 171 -12.10 8.84 5.62
N ASP A 172 -11.18 9.69 6.07
CA ASP A 172 -11.51 10.88 6.84
C ASP A 172 -12.11 11.97 5.94
N GLN A 173 -11.64 12.07 4.69
CA GLN A 173 -12.18 13.00 3.69
C GLN A 173 -13.34 12.42 2.87
N SER A 174 -13.66 11.14 3.02
CA SER A 174 -14.63 10.41 2.21
C SER A 174 -14.41 10.66 0.70
N SER A 175 -13.16 10.60 0.25
CA SER A 175 -12.75 10.91 -1.11
C SER A 175 -11.94 9.77 -1.75
N LEU A 176 -11.91 9.76 -3.08
CA LEU A 176 -11.04 8.85 -3.83
C LEU A 176 -9.63 9.43 -3.90
N ILE A 177 -8.64 8.64 -3.48
CA ILE A 177 -7.22 8.97 -3.68
C ILE A 177 -6.84 8.56 -5.10
N TYR A 178 -7.00 7.28 -5.43
CA TYR A 178 -6.67 6.76 -6.74
C TYR A 178 -7.37 5.43 -7.01
N THR A 179 -7.64 5.12 -8.28
CA THR A 179 -8.03 3.78 -8.71
C THR A 179 -7.00 3.27 -9.70
N ILE A 180 -6.39 2.13 -9.38
CA ILE A 180 -5.61 1.37 -10.33
C ILE A 180 -6.60 0.61 -11.24
N PRO A 181 -6.67 0.93 -12.54
CA PRO A 181 -7.55 0.25 -13.47
C PRO A 181 -6.85 -0.96 -14.10
N ASN A 182 -7.64 -1.85 -14.71
CA ASN A 182 -7.15 -2.94 -15.56
C ASN A 182 -6.08 -3.82 -14.90
N CYS A 183 -6.20 -4.06 -13.60
CA CYS A 183 -5.25 -4.84 -12.82
C CYS A 183 -5.07 -6.23 -13.46
N SER A 184 -3.90 -6.48 -14.05
CA SER A 184 -3.55 -7.80 -14.54
C SER A 184 -3.05 -8.64 -13.38
N PHE A 185 -3.86 -9.59 -12.93
CA PHE A 185 -3.50 -10.55 -11.89
C PHE A 185 -4.19 -11.89 -12.10
N SER A 186 -3.51 -12.91 -11.60
CA SER A 186 -4.07 -14.22 -11.32
C SER A 186 -4.41 -14.29 -9.84
N PRO A 187 -5.66 -14.55 -9.46
CA PRO A 187 -6.02 -14.86 -8.09
C PRO A 187 -5.24 -16.06 -7.52
N PRO A 188 -5.13 -16.20 -6.19
CA PRO A 188 -5.70 -15.31 -5.18
C PRO A 188 -4.86 -14.04 -4.95
N LEU A 189 -5.52 -12.95 -4.57
CA LEU A 189 -4.88 -11.74 -4.06
C LEU A 189 -4.89 -11.72 -2.53
N ARG A 190 -3.85 -11.17 -1.91
CA ARG A 190 -3.68 -11.06 -0.46
C ARG A 190 -3.36 -9.62 -0.08
N PRO A 191 -3.87 -9.10 1.05
CA PRO A 191 -3.38 -7.86 1.62
C PRO A 191 -1.87 -7.92 1.85
N ILE A 192 -1.20 -6.79 1.59
CA ILE A 192 0.24 -6.60 1.81
C ILE A 192 0.45 -5.24 2.46
N PHE A 193 1.39 -5.18 3.41
CA PHE A 193 1.78 -3.99 4.15
C PHE A 193 3.30 -3.96 4.24
N CYS A 194 3.93 -2.88 3.77
CA CYS A 194 5.30 -2.50 4.09
C CYS A 194 5.29 -1.22 4.91
N CYS A 195 6.16 -1.13 5.89
CA CYS A 195 6.49 0.12 6.56
C CYS A 195 7.99 0.15 6.84
N SER A 196 8.56 1.33 6.93
CA SER A 196 9.98 1.50 7.25
C SER A 196 10.17 2.59 8.29
N HIS A 197 11.13 2.38 9.19
CA HIS A 197 11.65 3.44 10.05
C HIS A 197 12.74 4.21 9.30
N PHE A 198 12.76 5.53 9.47
CA PHE A 198 13.90 6.38 9.14
C PHE A 198 14.46 7.00 10.41
#